data_AF-A0A1H0KV40-F1
#
_entry.id   AF-A0A1H0KV40-F1
#
_cell.length_a   1.000
_cell.length_b   1.000
_cell.length_c   1.000
_cell.angle_alpha   90.00
_cell.angle_beta   90.00
_cell.angle_gamma   90.00
#
_symmetry.space_group_name_H-M   'P 1'
#
loop_
_entity.id
_entity.type
_entity.pdbx_description
1 polymer ?
#
loop_
_entity_poly.entity_id
_entity_poly.type
_entity_poly.pdbx_seq_one_letter_code
_entity_poly.pdbx_strand_id
1 'polypeptide(L)'
;MKPTPTQGTRNNSGAKLTVLGSGTFTVGRDLTPGRYVITPKTGESGNLSATTTDNPVAINAILGNADSLGVPTYTATMTKGEVVNISGMSQVRFTPAVTKLHTSLSAGDWEVNLDIAAGRYVATPAHGESGNFTVYDADGLPTTNEILGQANGLGVPNVTVSLSSGNRIEISGLTDVTFTKK
;
A
#
# COMPACT_ATOMS: atom_id res chain seq x y z
N MET A 1 12.30 -26.15 18.20
CA MET A 1 12.14 -25.47 16.90
C MET A 1 10.93 -24.55 17.00
N LYS A 2 11.08 -23.26 16.69
CA LYS A 2 9.93 -22.34 16.62
C LYS A 2 9.22 -22.65 15.29
N PRO A 3 7.89 -22.85 15.26
CA PRO A 3 7.19 -23.17 14.02
C PRO A 3 7.44 -22.08 12.97
N THR A 4 7.76 -22.48 11.75
CA THR A 4 7.81 -21.59 10.59
C THR A 4 6.45 -20.91 10.47
N PRO A 5 6.36 -19.57 10.43
CA PRO A 5 5.09 -18.90 10.22
C PRO A 5 4.47 -19.38 8.90
N THR A 6 3.28 -19.97 8.97
CA THR A 6 2.55 -20.40 7.77
C THR A 6 2.12 -19.15 7.00
N GLN A 7 2.53 -19.04 5.74
CA GLN A 7 2.03 -18.01 4.84
C GLN A 7 0.51 -18.19 4.67
N GLY A 8 -0.27 -17.15 4.97
CA GLY A 8 -1.70 -17.17 4.76
C GLY A 8 -2.05 -17.02 3.28
N THR A 9 -3.31 -17.30 2.94
CA THR A 9 -3.84 -17.13 1.58
C THR A 9 -4.82 -15.98 1.54
N ARG A 10 -4.73 -15.12 0.52
CA ARG A 10 -5.72 -14.09 0.22
C ARG A 10 -6.53 -14.51 -0.99
N ASN A 11 -7.86 -14.48 -0.90
CA ASN A 11 -8.69 -14.69 -2.08
C ASN A 11 -8.56 -13.48 -3.02
N ASN A 12 -8.03 -13.72 -4.21
CA ASN A 12 -7.94 -12.71 -5.27
C ASN A 12 -8.44 -13.24 -6.63
N SER A 13 -9.19 -14.34 -6.66
CA SER A 13 -9.54 -15.04 -7.90
C SER A 13 -10.52 -14.27 -8.79
N GLY A 14 -11.28 -13.33 -8.22
CA GLY A 14 -12.22 -12.47 -8.94
C GLY A 14 -11.56 -11.25 -9.60
N ALA A 15 -10.32 -10.92 -9.23
CA ALA A 15 -9.64 -9.75 -9.74
C ALA A 15 -9.25 -9.91 -11.21
N LYS A 16 -9.50 -8.86 -12.00
CA LYS A 16 -9.18 -8.83 -13.43
C LYS A 16 -8.40 -7.58 -13.75
N LEU A 17 -7.50 -7.69 -14.72
CA LEU A 17 -6.81 -6.54 -15.26
C LEU A 17 -7.85 -5.53 -15.77
N THR A 18 -7.83 -4.32 -15.20
CA THR A 18 -8.72 -3.23 -15.58
C THR A 18 -7.89 -1.97 -15.84
N VAL A 19 -8.28 -1.19 -16.84
CA VAL A 19 -7.63 0.07 -17.18
C VAL A 19 -8.69 1.17 -17.18
N LEU A 20 -8.46 2.22 -16.39
CA LEU A 20 -9.36 3.35 -16.22
C LEU A 20 -8.61 4.65 -16.48
N GLY A 21 -9.29 5.68 -16.97
CA GLY A 21 -8.75 7.05 -17.03
C GLY A 21 -9.21 7.88 -15.84
N SER A 22 -9.04 9.20 -15.92
CA SER A 22 -9.64 10.12 -14.94
C SER A 22 -11.17 9.99 -14.90
N GLY A 23 -11.73 10.02 -13.69
CA GLY A 23 -13.17 9.86 -13.45
C GLY A 23 -13.47 9.27 -12.08
N THR A 24 -14.76 9.00 -11.86
CA THR A 24 -15.29 8.37 -10.64
C THR A 24 -15.87 7.01 -10.99
N PHE A 25 -15.47 5.99 -10.24
CA PHE A 25 -15.76 4.59 -10.51
C PHE A 25 -16.25 3.88 -9.26
N THR A 26 -17.04 2.83 -9.42
CA THR A 26 -17.54 2.01 -8.32
C THR A 26 -17.01 0.58 -8.44
N VAL A 27 -16.37 0.10 -7.39
CA VAL A 27 -15.90 -1.29 -7.30
C VAL A 27 -17.09 -2.24 -7.25
N GLY A 28 -17.09 -3.26 -8.10
CA GLY A 28 -18.21 -4.14 -8.39
C GLY A 28 -19.03 -3.76 -9.62
N ARG A 29 -18.82 -2.56 -10.18
CA ARG A 29 -19.42 -2.12 -11.46
C ARG A 29 -18.34 -1.88 -12.52
N ASP A 30 -17.40 -0.99 -12.22
CA ASP A 30 -16.38 -0.52 -13.18
C ASP A 30 -15.03 -1.22 -12.96
N LEU A 31 -14.77 -1.67 -11.74
CA LEU A 31 -13.57 -2.43 -11.33
C LEU A 31 -14.02 -3.64 -10.51
N THR A 32 -13.53 -4.84 -10.79
CA THR A 32 -13.87 -6.02 -9.96
C THR A 32 -13.26 -5.90 -8.56
N PRO A 33 -13.94 -6.34 -7.48
CA PRO A 33 -13.32 -6.43 -6.17
C PRO A 33 -12.07 -7.32 -6.20
N GLY A 34 -11.06 -6.97 -5.41
CA GLY A 34 -9.81 -7.72 -5.35
C GLY A 34 -8.61 -6.85 -5.02
N ARG A 35 -7.43 -7.46 -5.00
CA ARG A 35 -6.15 -6.80 -4.70
C ARG A 35 -5.40 -6.51 -5.98
N TYR A 36 -4.90 -5.28 -6.08
CA TYR A 36 -4.27 -4.76 -7.28
C TYR A 36 -2.95 -4.07 -6.98
N VAL A 37 -2.00 -4.21 -7.90
CA VAL A 37 -0.91 -3.25 -8.09
C VAL A 37 -1.43 -2.21 -9.09
N ILE A 38 -1.49 -0.96 -8.64
CA ILE A 38 -2.06 0.16 -9.38
C ILE A 38 -0.91 1.00 -9.92
N THR A 39 -0.89 1.23 -11.23
CA THR A 39 0.21 1.92 -11.91
C THR A 39 -0.33 2.93 -12.91
N PRO A 40 0.12 4.20 -12.89
CA PRO A 40 -0.23 5.15 -13.93
C PRO A 40 0.49 4.80 -15.24
N LYS A 41 0.07 5.38 -16.35
CA LYS A 41 0.86 5.34 -17.59
C LYS A 41 2.19 6.06 -17.37
N THR A 42 3.26 5.52 -17.94
CA THR A 42 4.61 6.09 -17.84
C THR A 42 4.61 7.57 -18.25
N GLY A 43 5.20 8.41 -17.40
CA GLY A 43 5.28 9.86 -17.60
C GLY A 43 4.03 10.63 -17.13
N GLU A 44 2.98 9.95 -16.70
CA GLU A 44 1.81 10.60 -16.10
C GLU A 44 1.90 10.60 -14.57
N SER A 45 1.33 11.63 -13.97
CA SER A 45 1.18 11.77 -12.54
C SER A 45 -0.20 12.31 -12.21
N GLY A 46 -0.76 11.92 -11.06
CA GLY A 46 -2.05 12.43 -10.63
C GLY A 46 -2.55 11.78 -9.34
N ASN A 47 -3.78 12.10 -8.96
CA ASN A 47 -4.34 11.63 -7.70
C ASN A 47 -5.16 10.35 -7.90
N LEU A 48 -4.96 9.41 -6.98
CA LEU A 48 -5.81 8.25 -6.76
C LEU A 48 -6.39 8.37 -5.35
N SER A 49 -7.71 8.33 -5.24
CA SER A 49 -8.37 8.16 -3.95
C SER A 49 -9.46 7.10 -4.01
N ALA A 50 -9.73 6.50 -2.86
CA ALA A 50 -10.81 5.55 -2.73
C ALA A 50 -11.49 5.74 -1.37
N THR A 51 -12.82 5.66 -1.37
CA THR A 51 -13.64 5.92 -0.18
C THR A 51 -14.77 4.91 -0.06
N THR A 52 -15.14 4.59 1.18
CA THR A 52 -16.36 3.87 1.52
C THR A 52 -17.20 4.73 2.48
N THR A 53 -18.44 4.32 2.75
CA THR A 53 -19.29 5.02 3.73
C THR A 53 -18.67 5.01 5.13
N ASP A 54 -17.98 3.93 5.50
CA ASP A 54 -17.37 3.74 6.83
C ASP A 54 -15.90 4.20 6.89
N ASN A 55 -15.23 4.31 5.74
CA ASN A 55 -13.86 4.77 5.63
C ASN A 55 -13.75 5.83 4.52
N PRO A 56 -13.89 7.12 4.86
CA PRO A 56 -13.87 8.21 3.88
C PRO A 56 -12.49 8.47 3.26
N VAL A 57 -11.43 7.77 3.72
CA VAL A 57 -10.05 7.91 3.19
C VAL A 57 -9.39 6.52 3.13
N ALA A 58 -9.99 5.58 2.40
CA ALA A 58 -9.42 4.23 2.24
C ALA A 58 -8.12 4.25 1.42
N ILE A 59 -8.04 5.13 0.42
CA ILE A 59 -6.81 5.42 -0.33
C ILE A 59 -6.70 6.94 -0.52
N ASN A 60 -5.50 7.46 -0.33
CA ASN A 60 -5.12 8.82 -0.71
C ASN A 60 -3.67 8.82 -1.17
N ALA A 61 -3.45 8.78 -2.48
CA ALA A 61 -2.13 8.64 -3.07
C ALA A 61 -1.94 9.54 -4.29
N ILE A 62 -0.72 10.04 -4.45
CA ILE A 62 -0.26 10.64 -5.69
C ILE A 62 0.50 9.54 -6.45
N LEU A 63 0.00 9.16 -7.62
CA LEU A 63 0.68 8.22 -8.50
C LEU A 63 1.59 8.97 -9.47
N GLY A 64 2.68 8.32 -9.87
CA GLY A 64 3.65 8.84 -10.83
C GLY A 64 4.76 9.66 -10.17
N ASN A 65 5.55 10.35 -10.99
CA ASN A 65 6.72 11.10 -10.53
C ASN A 65 6.38 12.58 -10.25
N ALA A 66 5.38 12.83 -9.39
CA ALA A 66 5.03 14.21 -9.01
C ALA A 66 5.95 14.71 -7.88
N ASP A 67 6.87 15.63 -8.19
CA ASP A 67 7.64 16.49 -7.27
C ASP A 67 8.01 15.86 -5.91
N SER A 68 8.57 14.65 -5.93
CA SER A 68 9.00 13.87 -4.74
C SER A 68 7.90 13.44 -3.77
N LEU A 69 6.63 13.64 -4.11
CA LEU A 69 5.46 13.19 -3.32
C LEU A 69 4.72 12.00 -3.95
N GLY A 70 4.93 11.78 -5.24
CA GLY A 70 4.31 10.69 -5.98
C GLY A 70 5.05 9.35 -5.82
N VAL A 71 4.29 8.26 -5.97
CA VAL A 71 4.81 6.89 -5.97
C VAL A 71 4.54 6.20 -7.30
N PRO A 72 5.46 5.35 -7.81
CA PRO A 72 5.30 4.72 -9.12
C PRO A 72 4.19 3.68 -9.14
N THR A 73 3.90 3.07 -7.99
CA THR A 73 2.82 2.10 -7.82
C THR A 73 2.18 2.24 -6.45
N TYR A 74 0.90 1.89 -6.35
CA TYR A 74 0.20 1.72 -5.09
C TYR A 74 -0.44 0.34 -5.05
N THR A 75 -0.16 -0.46 -4.02
CA THR A 75 -0.74 -1.79 -3.87
C THR A 75 -1.91 -1.73 -2.90
N ALA A 76 -3.11 -2.09 -3.35
CA ALA A 76 -4.27 -1.99 -2.49
C ALA A 76 -5.35 -3.04 -2.71
N THR A 77 -6.18 -3.22 -1.68
CA THR A 77 -7.36 -4.09 -1.71
C THR A 77 -8.62 -3.26 -2.00
N MET A 78 -9.25 -3.51 -3.15
CA MET A 78 -10.47 -2.85 -3.60
C MET A 78 -11.70 -3.63 -3.15
N THR A 79 -12.56 -3.00 -2.36
CA THR A 79 -13.74 -3.65 -1.77
C THR A 79 -15.01 -3.27 -2.54
N LYS A 80 -15.94 -4.22 -2.72
CA LYS A 80 -17.20 -3.95 -3.42
C LYS A 80 -17.95 -2.75 -2.79
N GLY A 81 -18.41 -1.82 -3.62
CA GLY A 81 -19.12 -0.62 -3.19
C GLY A 81 -18.21 0.59 -2.94
N GLU A 82 -16.90 0.39 -2.88
CA GLU A 82 -15.93 1.48 -2.77
C GLU A 82 -15.97 2.39 -4.02
N VAL A 83 -15.84 3.70 -3.78
CA VAL A 83 -15.82 4.73 -4.82
C VAL A 83 -14.37 5.13 -5.07
N VAL A 84 -13.88 4.86 -6.27
CA VAL A 84 -12.52 5.20 -6.71
C VAL A 84 -12.57 6.47 -7.54
N ASN A 85 -11.75 7.46 -7.19
CA ASN A 85 -11.56 8.68 -7.96
C ASN A 85 -10.14 8.73 -8.52
N ILE A 86 -10.05 9.03 -9.82
CA ILE A 86 -8.79 9.19 -10.55
C ILE A 86 -8.80 10.60 -11.15
N SER A 87 -7.75 11.38 -10.93
CA SER A 87 -7.60 12.68 -11.57
C SER A 87 -6.18 12.95 -12.03
N GLY A 88 -6.05 13.71 -13.14
CA GLY A 88 -4.75 14.10 -13.71
C GLY A 88 -4.08 13.01 -14.56
N MET A 89 -4.69 11.83 -14.72
CA MET A 89 -4.12 10.71 -15.47
C MET A 89 -5.07 10.26 -16.58
N SER A 90 -4.54 9.99 -17.78
CA SER A 90 -5.32 9.47 -18.90
C SER A 90 -5.51 7.96 -18.80
N GLN A 91 -4.58 7.27 -18.12
CA GLN A 91 -4.60 5.82 -17.99
C GLN A 91 -3.95 5.36 -16.68
N VAL A 92 -4.71 4.57 -15.92
CA VAL A 92 -4.31 3.88 -14.69
C VAL A 92 -4.64 2.41 -14.83
N ARG A 93 -3.65 1.56 -14.62
CA ARG A 93 -3.76 0.10 -14.76
C ARG A 93 -3.88 -0.54 -13.38
N PHE A 94 -4.96 -1.28 -13.18
CA PHE A 94 -5.23 -2.11 -12.01
C PHE A 94 -4.85 -3.55 -12.36
N THR A 95 -3.67 -3.98 -11.96
CA THR A 95 -3.16 -5.34 -12.28
C THR A 95 -3.36 -6.24 -11.07
N PRO A 96 -4.03 -7.41 -11.17
CA PRO A 96 -4.20 -8.32 -10.03
C PRO A 96 -2.87 -8.61 -9.32
N ALA A 97 -2.83 -8.35 -8.01
CA ALA A 97 -1.64 -8.56 -7.20
C ALA A 97 -1.51 -10.02 -6.78
N VAL A 98 -0.28 -10.54 -6.83
CA VAL A 98 0.05 -11.85 -6.27
C VAL A 98 0.31 -11.69 -4.77
N THR A 99 -0.33 -12.53 -3.94
CA THR A 99 -0.04 -12.58 -2.51
C THR A 99 1.15 -13.51 -2.26
N LYS A 100 2.24 -12.94 -1.76
CA LYS A 100 3.45 -13.67 -1.38
C LYS A 100 4.16 -12.91 -0.27
N LEU A 101 5.04 -13.59 0.47
CA LEU A 101 5.89 -12.92 1.45
C LEU A 101 6.99 -12.10 0.76
N HIS A 102 7.20 -10.89 1.25
CA HIS A 102 8.22 -9.96 0.82
C HIS A 102 9.10 -9.54 2.00
N THR A 103 10.30 -9.04 1.68
CA THR A 103 11.21 -8.35 2.61
C THR A 103 11.28 -6.86 2.34
N SER A 104 10.61 -6.37 1.31
CA SER A 104 10.38 -4.96 1.05
C SER A 104 8.96 -4.75 0.53
N LEU A 105 8.37 -3.60 0.84
CA LEU A 105 6.98 -3.28 0.52
C LEU A 105 6.92 -1.88 -0.12
N SER A 106 6.14 -1.72 -1.19
CA SER A 106 5.89 -0.42 -1.81
C SER A 106 4.83 0.38 -1.04
N ALA A 107 4.51 1.60 -1.48
CA ALA A 107 3.29 2.27 -1.07
C ALA A 107 2.04 1.37 -1.25
N GLY A 108 1.13 1.43 -0.29
CA GLY A 108 -0.04 0.56 -0.23
C GLY A 108 -0.46 0.14 1.18
N ASP A 109 -1.48 -0.71 1.22
CA ASP A 109 -1.89 -1.47 2.41
C ASP A 109 -1.31 -2.88 2.37
N TRP A 110 -0.80 -3.39 3.50
CA TRP A 110 -0.17 -4.70 3.61
C TRP A 110 -0.60 -5.42 4.88
N GLU A 111 -0.54 -6.75 4.87
CA GLU A 111 -0.95 -7.59 6.00
C GLU A 111 0.14 -8.59 6.38
N VAL A 112 0.43 -8.67 7.68
CA VAL A 112 1.44 -9.58 8.22
C VAL A 112 0.96 -11.03 8.13
N ASN A 113 1.88 -11.92 7.72
CA ASN A 113 1.70 -13.31 7.29
C ASN A 113 1.03 -13.52 5.92
N LEU A 114 0.55 -12.47 5.25
CA LEU A 114 0.18 -12.52 3.83
C LEU A 114 1.27 -11.93 2.93
N ASP A 115 1.74 -10.74 3.29
CA ASP A 115 2.65 -9.94 2.47
C ASP A 115 4.06 -9.83 3.09
N ILE A 116 4.20 -10.01 4.39
CA ILE A 116 5.48 -10.03 5.11
C ILE A 116 5.39 -10.99 6.30
N ALA A 117 6.45 -11.73 6.60
CA ALA A 117 6.42 -12.68 7.72
C ALA A 117 6.38 -11.95 9.07
N ALA A 118 5.64 -12.49 10.04
CA ALA A 118 5.70 -12.01 11.42
C ALA A 118 7.14 -12.03 11.97
N GLY A 119 7.50 -11.06 12.79
CA GLY A 119 8.85 -10.90 13.31
C GLY A 119 9.16 -9.49 13.78
N ARG A 120 10.39 -9.29 14.25
CA ARG A 120 10.91 -7.98 14.64
C ARG A 120 11.84 -7.48 13.54
N TYR A 121 11.64 -6.24 13.10
CA TYR A 121 12.34 -5.67 11.96
C TYR A 121 12.78 -4.24 12.24
N VAL A 122 13.84 -3.83 11.55
CA VAL A 122 14.14 -2.42 11.28
C VAL A 122 13.58 -2.12 9.89
N ALA A 123 12.60 -1.22 9.81
CA ALA A 123 12.02 -0.73 8.56
C ALA A 123 12.79 0.53 8.12
N THR A 124 13.27 0.53 6.88
CA THR A 124 14.12 1.60 6.31
C THR A 124 13.58 2.00 4.94
N PRO A 125 13.33 3.29 4.68
CA PRO A 125 12.87 3.75 3.38
C PRO A 125 14.02 3.73 2.36
N ALA A 126 13.69 3.82 1.07
CA ALA A 126 14.70 4.06 0.04
C ALA A 126 15.46 5.38 0.29
N HIS A 127 16.70 5.44 -0.21
CA HIS A 127 17.58 6.57 0.03
C HIS A 127 17.00 7.87 -0.53
N GLY A 128 16.95 8.92 0.29
CA GLY A 128 16.46 10.23 -0.12
C GLY A 128 14.94 10.36 -0.13
N GLU A 129 14.21 9.38 0.41
CA GLU A 129 12.75 9.45 0.53
C GLU A 129 12.31 9.80 1.95
N SER A 130 11.07 10.29 2.05
CA SER A 130 10.37 10.49 3.32
C SER A 130 8.87 10.37 3.08
N GLY A 131 8.16 9.67 3.96
CA GLY A 131 6.72 9.47 3.85
C GLY A 131 6.12 8.84 5.10
N ASN A 132 4.83 8.56 5.07
CA ASN A 132 4.12 8.03 6.23
C ASN A 132 4.23 6.51 6.28
N PHE A 133 4.54 6.00 7.47
CA PHE A 133 4.60 4.58 7.78
C PHE A 133 3.82 4.31 9.06
N THR A 134 2.73 3.55 8.93
CA THR A 134 1.85 3.21 10.05
C THR A 134 1.71 1.70 10.17
N VAL A 135 1.77 1.19 11.40
CA VAL A 135 1.45 -0.20 11.72
C VAL A 135 0.25 -0.22 12.65
N TYR A 136 -0.78 -0.97 12.29
CA TYR A 136 -1.96 -1.18 13.10
C TYR A 136 -1.96 -2.62 13.63
N ASP A 137 -2.45 -2.80 14.85
CA ASP A 137 -2.74 -4.13 15.37
C ASP A 137 -3.99 -4.76 14.72
N ALA A 138 -4.36 -5.97 15.15
CA ALA A 138 -5.51 -6.68 14.60
C ALA A 138 -6.86 -6.03 14.91
N ASP A 139 -6.92 -5.17 15.94
CA ASP A 139 -8.11 -4.40 16.32
C ASP A 139 -8.18 -3.05 15.59
N GLY A 140 -7.17 -2.75 14.76
CA GLY A 140 -7.09 -1.52 13.98
C GLY A 140 -6.51 -0.33 14.74
N LEU A 141 -5.91 -0.54 15.92
CA LEU A 141 -5.27 0.51 16.68
C LEU A 141 -3.83 0.73 16.20
N PRO A 142 -3.39 1.98 15.99
CA PRO A 142 -2.03 2.26 15.56
C PRO A 142 -1.04 1.90 16.68
N THR A 143 -0.07 1.05 16.36
CA THR A 143 1.06 0.64 17.23
C THR A 143 2.37 1.33 16.84
N THR A 144 2.43 1.88 15.62
CA THR A 144 3.52 2.71 15.10
C THR A 144 2.90 3.70 14.13
N ASN A 145 3.31 4.96 14.18
CA ASN A 145 2.88 6.01 13.25
C ASN A 145 4.01 7.03 13.13
N GLU A 146 4.79 6.91 12.07
CA GLU A 146 6.02 7.68 11.89
C GLU A 146 6.08 8.31 10.50
N ILE A 147 6.68 9.50 10.45
CA ILE A 147 7.27 9.99 9.20
C ILE A 147 8.60 9.26 9.06
N LEU A 148 8.65 8.29 8.16
CA LEU A 148 9.80 7.45 7.90
C LEU A 148 10.64 8.06 6.76
N GLY A 149 11.92 8.31 7.04
CA GLY A 149 12.87 8.96 6.15
C GLY A 149 13.11 10.42 6.50
N GLN A 150 14.31 10.92 6.21
CA GLN A 150 14.77 12.25 6.64
C GLN A 150 14.87 13.28 5.50
N ALA A 151 14.39 12.95 4.30
CA ALA A 151 14.49 13.84 3.14
C ALA A 151 13.81 15.20 3.35
N ASN A 152 12.78 15.26 4.20
CA ASN A 152 12.09 16.49 4.57
C ASN A 152 12.59 17.12 5.88
N GLY A 153 13.60 16.55 6.54
CA GLY A 153 14.15 17.00 7.82
C GLY A 153 13.26 16.78 9.05
N LEU A 154 12.11 16.11 8.91
CA LEU A 154 11.10 15.96 9.97
C LEU A 154 10.92 14.51 10.47
N GLY A 155 11.38 13.52 9.71
CA GLY A 155 11.19 12.11 10.03
C GLY A 155 12.36 11.41 10.72
N VAL A 156 12.16 10.12 11.00
CA VAL A 156 13.19 9.21 11.53
C VAL A 156 13.84 8.41 10.40
N PRO A 157 15.15 8.12 10.44
CA PRO A 157 15.83 7.41 9.33
C PRO A 157 15.38 5.95 9.19
N ASN A 158 14.91 5.34 10.27
CA ASN A 158 14.37 3.99 10.32
C ASN A 158 13.50 3.82 11.58
N VAL A 159 12.68 2.78 11.61
CA VAL A 159 11.84 2.45 12.77
C VAL A 159 11.94 0.95 13.09
N THR A 160 12.05 0.61 14.38
CA THR A 160 11.98 -0.79 14.81
C THR A 160 10.52 -1.17 15.08
N VAL A 161 10.01 -2.17 14.37
CA VAL A 161 8.63 -2.67 14.52
C VAL A 161 8.60 -4.13 14.97
N SER A 162 7.55 -4.50 15.70
CA SER A 162 7.23 -5.89 16.02
C SER A 162 5.93 -6.25 15.32
N LEU A 163 6.03 -7.11 14.31
CA LEU A 163 4.94 -7.50 13.44
C LEU A 163 4.37 -8.85 13.88
N SER A 164 3.10 -8.85 14.24
CA SER A 164 2.30 -10.03 14.59
C SER A 164 1.27 -10.35 13.52
N SER A 165 0.81 -11.60 13.47
CA SER A 165 -0.23 -12.02 12.53
C SER A 165 -1.45 -11.11 12.59
N GLY A 166 -1.99 -10.74 11.44
CA GLY A 166 -3.17 -9.87 11.35
C GLY A 166 -2.89 -8.38 11.57
N ASN A 167 -1.66 -7.99 11.92
CA ASN A 167 -1.27 -6.58 11.86
C ASN A 167 -1.33 -6.09 10.41
N ARG A 168 -1.69 -4.81 10.26
CA ARG A 168 -1.73 -4.11 8.98
C ARG A 168 -0.64 -3.06 8.92
N ILE A 169 -0.04 -2.88 7.75
CA ILE A 169 0.98 -1.86 7.49
C ILE A 169 0.44 -0.96 6.38
N GLU A 170 0.51 0.34 6.59
CA GLU A 170 0.15 1.35 5.60
C GLU A 170 1.38 2.19 5.27
N ILE A 171 1.68 2.30 3.97
CA ILE A 171 2.85 3.02 3.46
C ILE A 171 2.36 4.05 2.45
N SER A 172 2.68 5.33 2.67
CA SER A 172 2.33 6.43 1.77
C SER A 172 3.53 7.34 1.52
N GLY A 173 3.71 7.79 0.27
CA GLY A 173 4.81 8.67 -0.13
C GLY A 173 6.19 8.01 -0.18
N LEU A 174 6.28 6.68 -0.06
CA LEU A 174 7.53 5.92 -0.14
C LEU A 174 7.45 4.90 -1.27
N THR A 175 8.48 4.81 -2.10
CA THR A 175 8.49 3.90 -3.25
C THR A 175 8.79 2.46 -2.80
N ASP A 176 9.64 2.30 -1.79
CA ASP A 176 9.99 1.03 -1.17
C ASP A 176 10.40 1.23 0.31
N VAL A 177 9.98 0.30 1.15
CA VAL A 177 10.42 0.17 2.54
C VAL A 177 10.99 -1.23 2.74
N THR A 178 12.29 -1.30 3.05
CA THR A 178 13.00 -2.55 3.32
C THR A 178 12.90 -2.93 4.80
N PHE A 179 12.61 -4.20 5.08
CA PHE A 179 12.48 -4.76 6.42
C PHE A 179 13.64 -5.70 6.73
N THR A 180 14.61 -5.22 7.52
CA THR A 180 15.75 -6.03 7.97
C THR A 180 15.45 -6.68 9.30
N LYS A 181 15.59 -8.02 9.40
CA LYS A 181 15.34 -8.74 10.66
C LYS A 181 16.27 -8.27 11.78
N LYS A 182 15.73 -8.25 13.00
CA LYS A 182 16.45 -7.99 14.25
C LYS A 182 16.60 -9.25 15.09
#